data_AF-A0A4U5PQ81-F1
#
_entry.id   AF-A0A4U5PQ81-F1
#
_cell.length_a   1.000
_cell.length_b   1.000
_cell.length_c   1.000
_cell.angle_alpha   90.00
_cell.angle_beta   90.00
_cell.angle_gamma   90.00
#
_symmetry.space_group_name_H-M   'P 1'
#
loop_
_entity.id
_entity.type
_entity.pdbx_description
1 polymer ?
#
loop_
_entity_poly.entity_id
_entity_poly.type
_entity_poly.pdbx_seq_one_letter_code
_entity_poly.pdbx_strand_id
1 'polypeptide(L)'
;MAQTWPAVLGCRWPNLLRSGVEYYVLPASTAWRVGERNPETRRRYILAETDPSPSSNAWHFNIVKNDQGLYNFQWCPNCLTGVCPKPLCGDAGIVVENERRLLVLDGPAFPFIFRRV
;
A
#
# COMPACT_ATOMS: atom_id res chain seq x y z
N MET A 1 14.38 -32.88 20.06
CA MET A 1 14.09 -31.43 20.03
C MET A 1 12.69 -31.27 19.48
N ALA A 2 11.77 -30.61 20.20
CA ALA A 2 10.36 -30.54 19.83
C ALA A 2 10.04 -29.19 19.17
N GLN A 3 9.37 -29.23 18.02
CA GLN A 3 8.94 -28.04 17.25
C GLN A 3 7.61 -27.51 17.84
N THR A 4 7.56 -26.24 18.24
CA THR A 4 6.37 -25.57 18.79
C THR A 4 5.77 -24.56 17.80
N TRP A 5 4.44 -24.51 17.67
CA TRP A 5 3.63 -23.50 16.94
C TRP A 5 2.68 -22.82 17.99
N PRO A 6 1.96 -21.68 17.83
CA PRO A 6 0.99 -21.13 18.82
C PRO A 6 -0.47 -20.77 18.35
N ALA A 7 -1.46 -21.31 19.09
CA ALA A 7 -2.84 -21.81 18.77
C ALA A 7 -3.70 -21.08 17.72
N VAL A 8 -4.72 -21.71 17.07
CA VAL A 8 -5.80 -21.01 16.32
C VAL A 8 -7.06 -20.72 17.18
N LEU A 9 -7.72 -19.59 16.88
CA LEU A 9 -8.89 -18.96 17.51
C LEU A 9 -9.77 -18.43 16.38
N GLY A 10 -11.06 -18.75 16.40
CA GLY A 10 -12.03 -18.15 15.49
C GLY A 10 -12.37 -16.71 15.87
N CYS A 11 -12.86 -15.94 14.90
CA CYS A 11 -13.27 -14.52 15.04
C CYS A 11 -14.54 -14.31 15.90
N ARG A 12 -14.77 -15.11 16.95
CA ARG A 12 -15.97 -15.04 17.80
C ARG A 12 -15.61 -15.06 19.28
N TRP A 13 -15.36 -13.87 19.83
CA TRP A 13 -15.34 -13.65 21.28
C TRP A 13 -16.75 -13.86 21.87
N PRO A 14 -16.89 -14.22 23.17
CA PRO A 14 -15.83 -14.47 24.14
C PRO A 14 -15.88 -15.89 24.72
N ASN A 15 -14.96 -16.77 24.35
CA ASN A 15 -14.57 -17.92 25.19
C ASN A 15 -13.20 -18.48 24.75
N LEU A 16 -12.19 -18.32 25.62
CA LEU A 16 -10.87 -18.90 25.46
C LEU A 16 -10.88 -20.35 25.94
N LEU A 17 -10.62 -21.30 25.05
CA LEU A 17 -10.30 -22.69 25.43
C LEU A 17 -8.85 -23.01 25.06
N ARG A 18 -8.13 -23.58 26.01
CA ARG A 18 -6.71 -23.93 25.88
C ARG A 18 -6.53 -25.12 24.93
N SER A 19 -5.64 -24.99 23.95
CA SER A 19 -4.88 -26.14 23.45
C SER A 19 -3.61 -25.73 22.69
N GLY A 20 -2.57 -26.55 22.81
CA GLY A 20 -2.02 -27.22 21.64
C GLY A 20 -1.07 -26.47 20.71
N VAL A 21 -1.15 -25.13 20.64
CA VAL A 21 -0.09 -24.26 20.12
C VAL A 21 0.12 -24.50 18.56
N GLU A 22 -0.50 -23.68 17.68
CA GLU A 22 -0.76 -23.75 16.20
C GLU A 22 -0.76 -22.33 15.49
N TYR A 23 0.33 -21.83 14.85
CA TYR A 23 0.49 -20.40 14.41
C TYR A 23 -0.66 -19.80 13.56
N TYR A 24 -1.23 -18.66 13.97
CA TYR A 24 -1.91 -17.76 13.01
C TYR A 24 -0.91 -17.05 12.11
N VAL A 25 -1.25 -17.01 10.83
CA VAL A 25 -0.98 -15.83 10.01
C VAL A 25 -2.21 -14.93 10.13
N LEU A 26 -2.10 -13.82 10.87
CA LEU A 26 -3.11 -12.76 10.77
C LEU A 26 -3.07 -12.19 9.35
N PRO A 27 -4.22 -11.89 8.72
CA PRO A 27 -4.22 -11.18 7.45
C PRO A 27 -3.64 -9.79 7.66
N ALA A 28 -2.38 -9.59 7.27
CA ALA A 28 -1.78 -8.27 7.18
C ALA A 28 -2.59 -7.43 6.19
N SER A 29 -2.82 -6.15 6.53
CA SER A 29 -3.54 -5.27 5.59
C SER A 29 -2.74 -5.15 4.30
N THR A 30 -3.45 -5.27 3.18
CA THR A 30 -2.90 -5.06 1.84
C THR A 30 -3.17 -3.63 1.36
N ALA A 31 -3.54 -2.72 2.26
CA ALA A 31 -3.78 -1.31 1.96
C ALA A 31 -2.51 -0.64 1.44
N TRP A 32 -2.64 0.09 0.33
CA TRP A 32 -1.51 0.76 -0.32
C TRP A 32 -1.27 2.14 0.28
N ARG A 33 0.02 2.52 0.37
CA ARG A 33 0.44 3.89 0.65
C ARG A 33 1.64 4.30 -0.18
N VAL A 34 1.84 5.61 -0.29
CA VAL A 34 3.11 6.18 -0.74
C VAL A 34 4.13 6.12 0.39
N GLY A 35 5.29 5.56 0.07
CA GLY A 35 6.49 5.51 0.91
C GLY A 35 7.22 6.85 0.97
N GLU A 36 8.19 6.94 1.88
CA GLU A 36 9.14 8.04 1.85
C GLU A 36 9.97 8.02 0.57
N ARG A 37 10.59 9.15 0.25
CA ARG A 37 11.44 9.25 -0.93
C ARG A 37 12.79 8.59 -0.65
N ASN A 38 13.06 7.47 -1.32
CA ASN A 38 14.34 6.80 -1.26
C ASN A 38 15.47 7.76 -1.71
N PRO A 39 16.56 7.93 -0.93
CA PRO A 39 17.61 8.89 -1.24
C PRO A 39 18.48 8.47 -2.44
N GLU A 40 18.66 7.16 -2.66
CA GLU A 40 19.48 6.57 -3.71
C GLU A 40 18.74 6.59 -5.06
N THR A 41 17.55 5.99 -5.11
CA THR A 41 16.76 5.89 -6.35
C THR A 41 15.96 7.15 -6.65
N ARG A 42 15.88 8.08 -5.68
CA ARG A 42 15.21 9.39 -5.77
C ARG A 42 13.71 9.31 -6.05
N ARG A 43 13.09 8.15 -5.79
CA ARG A 43 11.67 7.82 -6.01
C ARG A 43 10.93 7.55 -4.69
N ARG A 44 9.61 7.66 -4.71
CA ARG A 44 8.71 7.14 -3.65
C ARG A 44 8.06 5.84 -4.10
N TYR A 45 8.20 4.77 -3.32
CA TYR A 45 7.61 3.46 -3.64
C TYR A 45 6.18 3.38 -3.14
N ILE A 46 5.31 2.62 -3.80
CA ILE A 46 3.99 2.29 -3.28
C ILE A 46 4.10 0.95 -2.52
N LEU A 47 3.78 1.00 -1.24
CA LEU A 47 3.97 -0.07 -0.26
C LEU A 47 2.63 -0.59 0.22
N ALA A 48 2.55 -1.88 0.58
CA ALA A 48 1.40 -2.47 1.28
C ALA A 48 1.74 -2.60 2.77
N GLU A 49 0.95 -2.00 3.64
CA GLU A 49 1.23 -1.94 5.09
C GLU A 49 -0.01 -2.07 5.96
N THR A 50 0.19 -2.56 7.18
CA THR A 50 -0.86 -3.04 8.09
C THR A 50 -1.81 -1.94 8.58
N ASP A 51 -1.29 -0.74 8.91
CA ASP A 51 -2.05 0.27 9.65
C ASP A 51 -2.06 1.65 8.96
N PRO A 52 -3.21 2.08 8.40
CA PRO A 52 -3.39 3.45 7.96
C PRO A 52 -3.45 4.41 9.16
N SER A 53 -2.35 5.12 9.41
CA SER A 53 -2.36 6.28 10.32
C SER A 53 -3.42 7.29 9.82
N PRO A 54 -4.51 7.56 10.57
CA PRO A 54 -5.64 8.32 10.06
C PRO A 54 -5.34 9.78 9.70
N SER A 55 -4.23 10.32 10.22
CA SER A 55 -3.74 11.68 9.93
C SER A 55 -2.85 11.76 8.69
N SER A 56 -2.56 10.63 8.03
CA SER A 56 -1.69 10.58 6.86
C SER A 56 -2.49 10.57 5.55
N ASN A 57 -2.13 11.47 4.65
CA ASN A 57 -2.67 11.47 3.29
C ASN A 57 -1.95 10.49 2.33
N ALA A 58 -0.97 9.71 2.82
CA ALA A 58 -0.20 8.78 2.00
C ALA A 58 -1.02 7.64 1.38
N TRP A 59 -2.21 7.34 1.93
CA TRP A 59 -3.07 6.21 1.58
C TRP A 59 -4.10 6.50 0.48
N HIS A 60 -4.27 7.76 0.10
CA HIS A 60 -5.33 8.19 -0.81
C HIS A 60 -4.80 8.35 -2.24
N PHE A 61 -5.35 7.58 -3.18
CA PHE A 61 -5.02 7.61 -4.60
C PHE A 61 -6.23 7.98 -5.44
N ASN A 62 -6.04 8.85 -6.42
CA ASN A 62 -7.02 9.15 -7.44
C ASN A 62 -6.84 8.19 -8.62
N ILE A 63 -7.94 7.78 -9.26
CA ILE A 63 -7.90 7.09 -10.56
C ILE A 63 -8.25 8.15 -11.61
N VAL A 64 -7.25 8.57 -12.39
CA VAL A 64 -7.40 9.66 -13.37
C VAL A 64 -7.33 9.10 -14.78
N LYS A 65 -8.19 9.59 -15.69
CA LYS A 65 -8.16 9.18 -17.09
C LYS A 65 -7.12 10.03 -17.85
N ASN A 66 -6.28 9.38 -18.65
CA ASN A 66 -5.25 10.03 -19.45
C ASN A 66 -5.71 10.27 -20.90
N ASP A 67 -4.89 10.98 -21.68
CA ASP A 67 -5.19 11.39 -23.05
C ASP A 67 -5.37 10.21 -24.04
N GLN A 68 -4.83 9.03 -23.69
CA GLN A 68 -4.99 7.78 -24.45
C GLN A 68 -6.30 7.05 -24.11
N GLY A 69 -7.10 7.59 -23.20
CA GLY A 69 -8.32 6.98 -22.71
C GLY A 69 -8.13 5.87 -21.66
N LEU A 70 -6.88 5.64 -21.23
CA LEU A 70 -6.50 4.69 -20.18
C LEU A 70 -6.49 5.40 -18.82
N TYR A 71 -6.17 4.68 -17.74
CA TYR A 71 -6.18 5.23 -16.38
C TYR A 71 -4.80 5.22 -15.73
N ASN A 72 -4.44 6.30 -15.03
CA ASN A 72 -3.27 6.36 -14.17
C ASN A 72 -3.72 6.32 -12.70
N PHE A 73 -2.93 5.69 -11.83
CA PHE A 73 -3.03 5.95 -10.39
C PHE A 73 -2.28 7.24 -10.09
N GLN A 74 -2.97 8.25 -9.57
CA GLN A 74 -2.36 9.52 -9.20
C GLN A 74 -2.34 9.69 -7.69
N TRP A 75 -1.20 10.07 -7.14
CA TRP A 75 -1.12 10.56 -5.77
C TRP A 75 -0.96 12.08 -5.79
N CYS A 76 -2.04 12.77 -5.44
CA CYS A 76 -2.06 14.22 -5.26
C CYS A 76 -3.09 14.52 -4.15
N PRO A 77 -2.69 14.36 -2.87
CA PRO A 77 -3.65 14.49 -1.78
C PRO A 77 -4.07 15.94 -1.60
N ASN A 78 -5.38 16.14 -1.45
CA ASN A 78 -5.93 17.45 -1.13
C ASN A 78 -5.50 17.85 0.28
N CYS A 79 -4.76 18.95 0.41
CA CYS A 79 -4.53 19.58 1.70
C CYS A 79 -5.87 20.12 2.24
N LEU A 80 -6.54 19.35 3.10
CA LEU A 80 -7.82 19.73 3.72
C LEU A 80 -7.70 20.92 4.69
N THR A 81 -6.48 21.28 5.10
CA THR A 81 -6.16 22.44 5.92
C THR A 81 -5.26 23.41 5.15
N GLY A 82 -5.50 24.72 5.31
CA GLY A 82 -4.77 25.78 4.60
C GLY A 82 -3.30 25.97 5.00
N VAL A 83 -2.75 25.10 5.85
CA VAL A 83 -1.36 25.15 6.36
C VAL A 83 -0.71 23.80 6.10
N CYS A 84 -0.42 23.53 4.83
CA CYS A 84 0.07 22.26 4.34
C CYS A 84 1.03 22.55 3.17
N PRO A 85 2.32 22.16 3.25
CA PRO A 85 3.24 22.34 2.14
C PRO A 85 2.72 21.56 0.94
N LYS A 86 2.68 22.21 -0.24
CA LYS A 86 2.11 21.62 -1.46
C LYS A 86 2.75 20.25 -1.72
N PRO A 87 1.99 19.14 -1.69
CA PRO A 87 2.56 17.82 -1.86
C PRO A 87 3.15 17.69 -3.27
N LEU A 88 4.24 16.94 -3.39
CA LEU A 88 4.79 16.57 -4.69
C LEU A 88 3.83 15.57 -5.36
N CYS A 89 2.86 16.09 -6.09
CA CYS A 89 1.91 15.27 -6.84
C CYS A 89 2.62 14.49 -7.95
N GLY A 90 2.12 13.30 -8.27
CA GLY A 90 2.66 12.48 -9.35
C GLY A 90 1.76 11.30 -9.68
N ASP A 91 1.90 10.83 -10.91
CA ASP A 91 1.27 9.61 -11.39
C ASP A 91 2.21 8.40 -11.16
N ALA A 92 1.62 7.24 -10.93
CA ALA A 92 2.37 6.01 -10.68
C ALA A 92 2.94 5.43 -11.97
N GLY A 93 4.22 5.08 -11.90
CA GLY A 93 4.99 4.36 -12.91
C GLY A 93 5.43 2.98 -12.42
N ILE A 94 6.10 2.24 -13.30
CA ILE A 94 6.75 0.97 -12.98
C ILE A 94 8.26 1.13 -13.08
N VAL A 95 8.98 0.65 -12.07
CA VAL A 95 10.42 0.40 -12.14
C VAL A 95 10.68 -1.11 -12.10
N VAL A 96 11.77 -1.56 -12.73
CA VAL A 96 12.26 -2.94 -12.59
C VAL A 96 13.49 -2.93 -11.69
N GLU A 97 13.38 -3.58 -10.53
CA GLU A 97 14.45 -3.70 -9.53
C GLU A 97 14.49 -5.14 -9.02
N ASN A 98 15.67 -5.78 -9.01
CA ASN A 98 15.83 -7.19 -8.63
C ASN A 98 14.82 -8.14 -9.30
N GLU A 99 14.68 -7.98 -10.63
CA GLU A 99 13.73 -8.71 -11.51
C GLU A 99 12.23 -8.48 -11.20
N ARG A 100 11.90 -7.62 -10.23
CA ARG A 100 10.53 -7.32 -9.82
C ARG A 100 10.07 -6.00 -10.40
N ARG A 101 8.81 -5.95 -10.85
CA ARG A 101 8.13 -4.72 -11.25
C ARG A 101 7.53 -4.07 -10.00
N LEU A 102 8.10 -2.96 -9.57
CA LEU A 102 7.67 -2.20 -8.41
C LEU A 102 6.90 -0.95 -8.86
N LEU A 103 5.83 -0.61 -8.15
CA LEU A 103 5.01 0.56 -8.41
C LEU A 103 5.61 1.77 -7.66
N VAL A 104 5.85 2.88 -8.37
CA VAL A 104 6.60 4.04 -7.86
C VAL A 104 5.98 5.36 -8.34
N LEU A 105 6.20 6.43 -7.59
CA LEU A 105 6.08 7.81 -8.09
C LEU A 105 7.45 8.33 -8.55
N ASP A 106 7.48 9.56 -9.05
CA ASP A 106 8.71 10.27 -9.49
C ASP A 106 9.41 9.59 -10.67
N GLY A 107 8.62 9.03 -11.59
CA GLY A 107 9.07 8.43 -12.84
C GLY A 107 8.01 8.56 -13.95
N PRO A 108 8.22 7.94 -15.13
CA PRO A 108 7.23 7.92 -16.20
C PRO A 108 5.95 7.20 -15.75
N ALA A 109 4.79 7.83 -15.97
CA ALA A 109 3.49 7.24 -15.66
C ALA A 109 3.28 5.95 -16.46
N PHE A 110 2.72 4.92 -15.81
CA PHE A 110 2.33 3.68 -16.46
C PHE A 110 0.80 3.60 -16.52
N PRO A 111 0.19 3.41 -17.71
CA PRO A 111 -1.26 3.35 -17.83
C PRO A 111 -1.82 1.96 -17.49
N PHE A 112 -3.00 1.95 -16.87
CA PHE A 112 -3.71 0.77 -16.39
C PHE A 112 -5.12 0.67 -17.01
N ILE A 113 -5.64 -0.57 -17.04
CA ILE A 113 -7.03 -0.91 -17.36
C ILE A 113 -7.56 -1.75 -16.21
N PHE A 114 -8.75 -1.43 -15.72
CA PHE A 114 -9.42 -2.20 -14.67
C PHE A 114 -10.30 -3.28 -15.28
N ARG A 115 -10.02 -4.54 -14.94
CA ARG A 115 -10.87 -5.69 -15.30
C ARG A 115 -11.58 -6.18 -14.04
N ARG A 116 -12.90 -6.36 -14.13
CA ARG A 116 -13.68 -7.04 -13.08
C ARG A 116 -13.21 -8.48 -12.92
N VAL A 117 -13.08 -8.92 -11.68
CA VAL A 117 -12.85 -10.32 -11.27
C VAL A 117 -14.13 -10.96 -10.78
#